data_AF-A0A354T9V1-F1
#
_entry.id   AF-A0A354T9V1-F1
#
_cell.length_a   1.000
_cell.length_b   1.000
_cell.length_c   1.000
_cell.angle_alpha   90.00
_cell.angle_beta   90.00
_cell.angle_gamma   90.00
#
_symmetry.space_group_name_H-M   'P 1'
#
loop_
_entity.id
_entity.type
_entity.pdbx_description
1 polymer ?
#
loop_
_entity_poly.entity_id
_entity_poly.type
_entity_poly.pdbx_seq_one_letter_code
_entity_poly.pdbx_strand_id
1 'polypeptide(L)'
;MRVLALVVCASLMSCTSVLRTEVSREETRLTEREKRHMAGLLEEMAAGWDGMRHGKISERRQAQDRYDKLLADFLREWDRRQSPRYWQSGTVFASKQQSYSIEFDAAADPHHEVPPPQIDQLILPYRLKPRATDTQARRPGVGVPVVGHIRRTSTSRKDQPFLPPNGGNLTLTAVMEVGDAPADTISPRRCRLHLHNTLNVDTVKLRDDERQLAANFTASKQLALSRASLLPFTLLGIFNPESIQGASQLYCMDVYDPRRIPVVFVHGLLSNPHIWLNVVNAINADPGLRTAYQPWYFLYPTAIDMTQTAARLRSSLQQARAHFDPDHNDPGMSRMVLVGHSMGGLLCRMQTIDPGDKLWDAMFSQPPQELNVSDAVRERLVSALKFKPQPEVRRLVFITTPHRGSNIASKSIVRRLSSLIRLPLDTLLMTRQLISGNTDALSPEIRDWGIYSFLSLGMLSDKHPYYKGLNAVPIPV
;
A
#
# COMPACT_ATOMS: atom_id res chain seq x y z
N MET A 1 -1.74 13.74 36.66
CA MET A 1 -1.74 13.52 35.18
C MET A 1 -0.78 12.44 34.67
N ARG A 2 -0.13 11.62 35.52
CA ARG A 2 0.74 10.49 35.09
C ARG A 2 0.01 9.14 34.92
N VAL A 3 -1.25 9.05 35.34
CA VAL A 3 -2.00 7.78 35.39
C VAL A 3 -2.72 7.47 34.07
N LEU A 4 -3.09 8.48 33.27
CA LEU A 4 -3.80 8.26 32.00
C LEU A 4 -2.90 7.71 30.87
N ALA A 5 -1.57 7.89 30.97
CA ALA A 5 -0.61 7.40 29.99
C ALA A 5 -0.26 5.91 30.17
N LEU A 6 -0.43 5.35 31.38
CA LEU A 6 -0.14 3.94 31.66
C LEU A 6 -1.29 3.01 31.24
N VAL A 7 -2.55 3.48 31.28
CA VAL A 7 -3.72 2.64 30.96
C VAL A 7 -3.83 2.35 29.45
N VAL A 8 -3.26 3.21 28.58
CA VAL A 8 -3.23 2.95 27.13
C VAL A 8 -2.09 2.00 26.71
N CYS A 9 -1.02 1.90 27.51
CA CYS A 9 0.11 1.02 27.20
C CYS A 9 -0.15 -0.47 27.52
N ALA A 10 -0.97 -0.78 28.53
CA ALA A 10 -1.15 -2.16 28.98
C ALA A 10 -2.10 -3.00 28.09
N SER A 11 -2.97 -2.38 27.28
CA SER A 11 -3.95 -3.11 26.46
C SER A 11 -3.48 -3.45 25.04
N LEU A 12 -2.26 -3.05 24.66
CA LEU A 12 -1.74 -3.14 23.28
C LEU A 12 -0.70 -4.24 23.07
N MET A 13 -0.33 -5.00 24.11
CA MET A 13 0.63 -6.11 23.99
C MET A 13 0.00 -7.43 23.51
N SER A 14 -1.31 -7.48 23.25
CA SER A 14 -2.03 -8.69 22.87
C SER A 14 -2.48 -8.70 21.41
N CYS A 15 -1.61 -8.30 20.47
CA CYS A 15 -1.76 -8.59 19.03
C CYS A 15 -0.44 -8.39 18.25
N THR A 16 0.70 -8.50 18.91
CA THR A 16 2.03 -8.43 18.29
C THR A 16 2.47 -9.83 17.84
N SER A 17 1.93 -10.34 16.73
CA SER A 17 2.54 -11.54 16.11
C SER A 17 2.47 -11.63 14.59
N VAL A 18 1.88 -10.67 13.87
CA VAL A 18 1.75 -10.80 12.39
C VAL A 18 2.92 -10.20 11.62
N LEU A 19 3.83 -9.44 12.25
CA LEU A 19 4.94 -8.78 11.56
C LEU A 19 6.28 -8.98 12.29
N ARG A 20 6.61 -10.23 12.65
CA ARG A 20 8.02 -10.57 12.87
C ARG A 20 8.67 -10.92 11.54
N THR A 21 9.76 -10.20 11.30
CA THR A 21 10.81 -10.36 10.30
C THR A 21 11.21 -11.81 10.04
N GLU A 22 11.45 -12.10 8.75
CA GLU A 22 12.15 -13.29 8.22
C GLU A 22 11.89 -14.61 8.95
N VAL A 23 10.67 -15.14 8.79
CA VAL A 23 10.52 -16.60 8.80
C VAL A 23 10.14 -16.98 7.39
N SER A 24 11.16 -17.25 6.56
CA SER A 24 11.01 -18.22 5.48
C SER A 24 10.45 -19.47 6.15
N ARG A 25 9.16 -19.78 5.96
CA ARG A 25 8.68 -21.15 6.22
C ARG A 25 9.59 -22.02 5.36
N GLU A 26 10.40 -22.87 5.98
CA GLU A 26 11.39 -23.71 5.29
C GLU A 26 10.70 -24.52 4.18
N GLU A 27 11.49 -24.96 3.20
CA GLU A 27 11.05 -25.91 2.18
C GLU A 27 10.63 -27.22 2.86
N THR A 28 9.40 -27.26 3.36
CA THR A 28 8.87 -28.36 4.15
C THR A 28 8.16 -29.31 3.19
N ARG A 29 8.58 -30.57 3.17
CA ARG A 29 7.90 -31.61 2.38
C ARG A 29 6.66 -32.10 3.12
N LEU A 30 5.55 -32.23 2.40
CA LEU A 30 4.30 -32.78 2.95
C LEU A 30 4.49 -34.26 3.30
N THR A 31 4.07 -34.66 4.50
CA THR A 31 4.05 -36.06 4.90
C THR A 31 2.89 -36.82 4.24
N GLU A 32 3.00 -38.15 4.14
CA GLU A 32 1.94 -38.99 3.57
C GLU A 32 0.63 -38.97 4.38
N ARG A 33 0.69 -38.65 5.68
CA ARG A 33 -0.52 -38.43 6.49
C ARG A 33 -1.22 -37.14 6.09
N GLU A 34 -0.47 -36.08 5.84
CA GLU A 34 -1.00 -34.78 5.46
C GLU A 34 -1.57 -34.81 4.05
N LYS A 35 -0.87 -35.44 3.10
CA LYS A 35 -1.38 -35.65 1.74
C LYS A 35 -2.70 -36.41 1.75
N ARG A 36 -2.82 -37.49 2.55
CA ARG A 36 -4.08 -38.24 2.70
C ARG A 36 -5.22 -37.41 3.26
N HIS A 37 -4.95 -36.57 4.27
CA HIS A 37 -5.97 -35.67 4.82
C HIS A 37 -6.44 -34.66 3.77
N MET A 38 -5.50 -34.04 3.04
CA MET A 38 -5.82 -33.08 1.99
C MET A 38 -6.53 -33.73 0.80
N ALA A 39 -6.23 -34.99 0.47
CA ALA A 39 -6.95 -35.74 -0.56
C ALA A 39 -8.44 -35.92 -0.23
N GLY A 40 -8.79 -36.11 1.06
CA GLY A 40 -10.19 -36.15 1.49
C GLY A 40 -10.94 -34.82 1.27
N LEU A 41 -10.26 -33.68 1.48
CA LEU A 41 -10.83 -32.37 1.16
C LEU A 41 -11.05 -32.19 -0.35
N LEU A 42 -10.08 -32.64 -1.17
CA LEU A 42 -10.19 -32.60 -2.62
C LEU A 42 -11.32 -33.49 -3.15
N GLU A 43 -11.55 -34.64 -2.51
CA GLU A 43 -12.63 -35.56 -2.87
C GLU A 43 -14.02 -34.94 -2.67
N GLU A 44 -14.26 -34.37 -1.49
CA GLU A 44 -15.52 -33.66 -1.24
C GLU A 44 -15.66 -32.40 -2.10
N MET A 45 -14.55 -31.70 -2.37
CA MET A 45 -14.53 -30.49 -3.22
C MET A 45 -14.90 -30.86 -4.66
N ALA A 46 -14.36 -31.96 -5.19
CA ALA A 46 -14.65 -32.47 -6.52
C ALA A 46 -16.12 -32.88 -6.66
N ALA A 47 -16.70 -33.50 -5.62
CA ALA A 47 -18.14 -33.78 -5.59
C ALA A 47 -18.99 -32.49 -5.63
N GLY A 48 -18.57 -31.44 -4.91
CA GLY A 48 -19.19 -30.11 -5.00
C GLY A 48 -19.09 -29.51 -6.41
N TRP A 49 -17.91 -29.62 -7.04
CA TRP A 49 -17.68 -29.17 -8.41
C TRP A 49 -18.59 -29.87 -9.42
N ASP A 50 -18.71 -31.20 -9.34
CA ASP A 50 -19.60 -31.97 -10.22
C ASP A 50 -21.07 -31.65 -9.96
N GLY A 51 -21.45 -31.36 -8.71
CA GLY A 51 -22.79 -30.93 -8.32
C GLY A 51 -23.21 -29.56 -8.86
N MET A 52 -22.26 -28.71 -9.29
CA MET A 52 -22.59 -27.43 -9.93
C MET A 52 -23.15 -27.59 -11.36
N ARG A 53 -23.03 -28.78 -11.97
CA ARG A 53 -23.38 -29.03 -13.38
C ARG A 53 -24.89 -29.13 -13.63
N HIS A 54 -25.61 -29.84 -12.78
CA HIS A 54 -26.99 -30.25 -13.04
C HIS A 54 -27.90 -29.93 -11.85
N GLY A 55 -29.21 -29.96 -12.08
CA GLY A 55 -30.20 -29.76 -11.04
C GLY A 55 -30.69 -28.32 -10.91
N LYS A 56 -31.53 -28.10 -9.89
CA LYS A 56 -32.19 -26.81 -9.66
C LYS A 56 -31.16 -25.75 -9.27
N ILE A 57 -31.49 -24.47 -9.48
CA ILE A 57 -30.61 -23.34 -9.12
C ILE A 57 -30.18 -23.42 -7.64
N SER A 58 -31.09 -23.81 -6.74
CA SER A 58 -30.79 -23.99 -5.32
C SER A 58 -29.78 -25.10 -5.02
N GLU A 59 -29.87 -26.22 -5.74
CA GLU A 59 -28.95 -27.36 -5.59
C GLU A 59 -27.55 -26.99 -6.10
N ARG A 60 -27.49 -26.35 -7.28
CA ARG A 60 -26.22 -25.83 -7.83
C ARG A 60 -25.56 -24.81 -6.90
N ARG A 61 -26.35 -23.94 -6.27
CA ARG A 61 -25.83 -22.98 -5.28
C ARG A 61 -25.28 -23.66 -4.04
N GLN A 62 -25.98 -24.67 -3.49
CA GLN A 62 -25.46 -25.45 -2.36
C GLN A 62 -24.19 -26.22 -2.72
N ALA A 63 -24.12 -26.76 -3.93
CA ALA A 63 -22.93 -27.42 -4.44
C ALA A 63 -21.75 -26.44 -4.56
N GLN A 64 -21.99 -25.23 -5.06
CA GLN A 64 -21.00 -24.16 -5.11
C GLN A 64 -20.53 -23.75 -3.70
N ASP A 65 -21.44 -23.52 -2.75
CA ASP A 65 -21.09 -23.16 -1.37
C ASP A 65 -20.21 -24.25 -0.72
N ARG A 66 -20.50 -25.53 -0.99
CA ARG A 66 -19.69 -26.67 -0.54
C ARG A 66 -18.31 -26.68 -1.19
N TYR A 67 -18.25 -26.48 -2.52
CA TYR A 67 -17.02 -26.40 -3.28
C TYR A 67 -16.13 -25.25 -2.78
N ASP A 68 -16.66 -24.03 -2.65
CA ASP A 68 -15.91 -22.85 -2.21
C ASP A 68 -15.36 -23.04 -0.78
N LYS A 69 -16.17 -23.61 0.12
CA LYS A 69 -15.74 -23.93 1.49
C LYS A 69 -14.57 -24.93 1.52
N LEU A 70 -14.68 -26.03 0.77
CA LEU A 70 -13.67 -27.09 0.78
C LEU A 70 -12.39 -26.67 0.06
N LEU A 71 -12.49 -25.86 -1.00
CA LEU A 71 -11.34 -25.23 -1.64
C LEU A 71 -10.62 -24.30 -0.65
N ALA A 72 -11.35 -23.49 0.11
CA ALA A 72 -10.76 -22.63 1.14
C ALA A 72 -10.05 -23.45 2.23
N ASP A 73 -10.65 -24.55 2.67
CA ASP A 73 -10.07 -25.46 3.66
C ASP A 73 -8.80 -26.15 3.14
N PHE A 74 -8.81 -26.61 1.88
CA PHE A 74 -7.67 -27.21 1.21
C PHE A 74 -6.50 -26.22 1.07
N LEU A 75 -6.74 -25.02 0.52
CA LEU A 75 -5.72 -23.99 0.35
C LEU A 75 -5.12 -23.55 1.67
N ARG A 76 -5.95 -23.43 2.72
CA ARG A 76 -5.48 -23.14 4.07
C ARG A 76 -4.53 -24.19 4.58
N GLU A 77 -4.87 -25.48 4.43
CA GLU A 77 -4.05 -26.56 4.95
C GLU A 77 -2.77 -26.77 4.15
N TRP A 78 -2.77 -26.48 2.84
CA TRP A 78 -1.55 -26.47 2.05
C TRP A 78 -0.64 -25.31 2.46
N ASP A 79 -1.15 -24.07 2.49
CA ASP A 79 -0.36 -22.87 2.88
C ASP A 79 0.25 -23.05 4.27
N ARG A 80 -0.54 -23.55 5.22
CA ARG A 80 -0.10 -23.75 6.62
C ARG A 80 1.10 -24.68 6.72
N ARG A 81 1.23 -25.65 5.82
CA ARG A 81 2.30 -26.67 5.83
C ARG A 81 3.46 -26.32 4.92
N GLN A 82 3.18 -25.70 3.78
CA GLN A 82 4.16 -25.41 2.76
C GLN A 82 3.81 -24.07 2.11
N SER A 83 4.78 -23.16 2.07
CA SER A 83 4.65 -21.88 1.36
C SER A 83 4.26 -22.10 -0.10
N PRO A 84 3.31 -21.32 -0.67
CA PRO A 84 2.96 -21.38 -2.09
C PRO A 84 4.15 -21.28 -3.04
N ARG A 85 5.21 -20.56 -2.63
CA ARG A 85 6.49 -20.47 -3.34
C ARG A 85 7.10 -21.83 -3.69
N TYR A 86 6.88 -22.85 -2.86
CA TYR A 86 7.44 -24.20 -3.01
C TYR A 86 6.43 -25.21 -3.54
N TRP A 87 5.22 -24.79 -3.90
CA TRP A 87 4.26 -25.70 -4.51
C TRP A 87 4.77 -26.10 -5.90
N GLN A 88 4.58 -27.38 -6.24
CA GLN A 88 5.00 -27.94 -7.52
C GLN A 88 3.77 -28.33 -8.33
N SER A 89 3.74 -27.93 -9.60
CA SER A 89 2.70 -28.36 -10.53
C SER A 89 2.82 -29.87 -10.73
N GLY A 90 1.69 -30.57 -10.74
CA GLY A 90 1.61 -32.04 -10.77
C GLY A 90 1.66 -32.71 -9.39
N THR A 91 1.68 -31.97 -8.28
CA THR A 91 1.68 -32.56 -6.92
C THR A 91 0.46 -33.47 -6.73
N VAL A 92 0.69 -34.73 -6.35
CA VAL A 92 -0.36 -35.73 -6.17
C VAL A 92 -0.76 -35.88 -4.70
N PHE A 93 -2.08 -35.90 -4.48
CA PHE A 93 -2.74 -36.15 -3.19
C PHE A 93 -3.61 -37.39 -3.32
N ALA A 94 -3.25 -38.47 -2.62
CA ALA A 94 -3.97 -39.75 -2.68
C ALA A 94 -4.82 -39.99 -1.44
N SER A 95 -6.11 -40.29 -1.61
CA SER A 95 -6.99 -40.87 -0.59
C SER A 95 -6.95 -42.40 -0.71
N LYS A 96 -7.74 -43.13 0.09
CA LYS A 96 -7.89 -44.58 -0.09
C LYS A 96 -8.69 -44.94 -1.35
N GLN A 97 -9.48 -44.00 -1.87
CA GLN A 97 -10.46 -44.22 -2.93
C GLN A 97 -10.01 -43.63 -4.26
N GLN A 98 -9.35 -42.47 -4.24
CA GLN A 98 -8.95 -41.75 -5.45
C GLN A 98 -7.72 -40.89 -5.21
N SER A 99 -6.95 -40.64 -6.28
CA SER A 99 -5.84 -39.68 -6.28
C SER A 99 -6.20 -38.43 -7.09
N TYR A 100 -5.62 -37.30 -6.70
CA TYR A 100 -5.80 -36.00 -7.34
C TYR A 100 -4.44 -35.39 -7.66
N SER A 101 -4.24 -34.92 -8.88
CA SER A 101 -3.03 -34.17 -9.27
C SER A 101 -3.38 -32.70 -9.42
N ILE A 102 -2.66 -31.83 -8.72
CA ILE A 102 -2.88 -30.38 -8.81
C ILE A 102 -1.90 -29.77 -9.79
N GLU A 103 -2.44 -29.17 -10.85
CA GLU A 103 -1.70 -28.48 -11.90
C GLU A 103 -1.95 -26.96 -11.80
N PHE A 104 -0.97 -26.16 -12.20
CA PHE A 104 -1.11 -24.72 -12.38
C PHE A 104 -0.11 -24.24 -13.44
N ASP A 105 -0.42 -23.12 -14.07
CA ASP A 105 0.43 -22.52 -15.10
C ASP A 105 1.49 -21.62 -14.48
N ALA A 106 2.75 -22.03 -14.54
CA ALA A 106 3.86 -21.26 -14.01
C ALA A 106 4.22 -20.01 -14.85
N ALA A 107 3.75 -19.94 -16.10
CA ALA A 107 4.06 -18.87 -17.05
C ALA A 107 2.87 -17.92 -17.27
N ALA A 108 1.84 -17.99 -16.42
CA ALA A 108 0.68 -17.13 -16.51
C ALA A 108 1.06 -15.63 -16.40
N ASP A 109 0.34 -14.79 -17.15
CA ASP A 109 0.46 -13.34 -17.05
C ASP A 109 -0.05 -12.87 -15.66
N PRO A 110 0.82 -12.30 -14.80
CA PRO A 110 0.46 -11.89 -13.44
C PRO A 110 -0.62 -10.79 -13.37
N HIS A 111 -0.90 -10.09 -14.48
CA HIS A 111 -2.03 -9.18 -14.56
C HIS A 111 -3.37 -9.92 -14.54
N HIS A 112 -3.44 -11.15 -15.03
CA HIS A 112 -4.68 -11.93 -15.12
C HIS A 112 -4.69 -13.11 -14.15
N GLU A 113 -3.56 -13.81 -13.99
CA GLU A 113 -3.43 -14.98 -13.15
C GLU A 113 -2.02 -15.06 -12.56
N VAL A 114 -1.93 -15.29 -11.24
CA VAL A 114 -0.66 -15.26 -10.51
C VAL A 114 -0.24 -16.69 -10.14
N PRO A 115 0.90 -17.21 -10.63
CA PRO A 115 1.32 -18.55 -10.31
C PRO A 115 1.69 -18.68 -8.81
N PRO A 116 1.31 -19.78 -8.13
CA PRO A 116 1.62 -19.97 -6.70
C PRO A 116 3.10 -19.76 -6.32
N PRO A 117 4.10 -20.17 -7.16
CA PRO A 117 5.52 -19.90 -6.88
C PRO A 117 5.90 -18.42 -6.64
N GLN A 118 5.11 -17.46 -7.13
CA GLN A 118 5.34 -16.03 -6.91
C GLN A 118 4.84 -15.53 -5.54
N ILE A 119 4.13 -16.37 -4.77
CA ILE A 119 3.45 -15.98 -3.53
C ILE A 119 4.16 -16.62 -2.33
N ASP A 120 4.42 -15.84 -1.27
CA ASP A 120 5.00 -16.34 -0.02
C ASP A 120 3.96 -16.91 0.96
N GLN A 121 2.73 -16.42 0.87
CA GLN A 121 1.62 -16.86 1.73
C GLN A 121 0.26 -16.57 1.08
N LEU A 122 -0.68 -17.49 1.22
CA LEU A 122 -2.10 -17.26 0.93
C LEU A 122 -2.86 -16.91 2.21
N ILE A 123 -3.46 -15.72 2.24
CA ILE A 123 -4.23 -15.24 3.39
C ILE A 123 -5.72 -15.23 3.04
N LEU A 124 -6.50 -16.01 3.78
CA LEU A 124 -7.96 -16.02 3.63
C LEU A 124 -8.60 -14.79 4.31
N PRO A 125 -9.50 -14.04 3.64
CA PRO A 125 -10.02 -12.77 4.13
C PRO A 125 -10.76 -12.82 5.46
N TYR A 126 -11.38 -13.95 5.84
CA TYR A 126 -12.09 -14.07 7.11
C TYR A 126 -11.17 -13.91 8.34
N ARG A 127 -9.85 -13.99 8.15
CA ARG A 127 -8.85 -13.73 9.20
C ARG A 127 -8.63 -12.23 9.45
N LEU A 128 -9.10 -11.37 8.56
CA LEU A 128 -8.96 -9.93 8.67
C LEU A 128 -10.18 -9.35 9.38
N LYS A 129 -9.93 -8.55 10.42
CA LYS A 129 -10.97 -7.83 11.17
C LYS A 129 -10.96 -6.36 10.73
N PRO A 130 -11.89 -5.91 9.87
CA PRO A 130 -11.99 -4.49 9.53
C PRO A 130 -12.37 -3.65 10.76
N ARG A 131 -12.02 -2.36 10.75
CA ARG A 131 -12.57 -1.44 11.76
C ARG A 131 -14.06 -1.23 11.48
N ALA A 132 -14.82 -0.87 12.50
CA ALA A 132 -16.26 -0.59 12.35
C ALA A 132 -16.56 0.52 11.32
N THR A 133 -15.64 1.44 11.10
CA THR A 133 -15.75 2.55 10.15
C THR A 133 -15.28 2.21 8.72
N ASP A 134 -14.69 1.02 8.53
CA ASP A 134 -14.12 0.63 7.24
C ASP A 134 -15.23 0.05 6.36
N THR A 135 -15.40 0.64 5.19
CA THR A 135 -16.25 0.09 4.12
C THR A 135 -15.70 -1.23 3.61
N GLN A 136 -16.51 -1.97 2.86
CA GLN A 136 -16.11 -3.22 2.23
C GLN A 136 -16.47 -3.19 0.74
N ALA A 137 -15.53 -3.58 -0.12
CA ALA A 137 -15.70 -3.76 -1.54
C ALA A 137 -15.56 -5.25 -1.85
N ARG A 138 -16.70 -5.92 -2.07
CA ARG A 138 -16.80 -7.36 -2.34
C ARG A 138 -17.75 -7.61 -3.49
N ARG A 139 -17.50 -8.68 -4.22
CA ARG A 139 -18.37 -9.16 -5.30
C ARG A 139 -18.71 -10.63 -5.05
N PRO A 140 -19.99 -11.02 -5.05
CA PRO A 140 -20.37 -12.43 -5.01
C PRO A 140 -20.02 -13.11 -6.33
N GLY A 141 -19.76 -14.41 -6.29
CA GLY A 141 -19.43 -15.19 -7.47
C GLY A 141 -18.84 -16.54 -7.10
N VAL A 142 -18.26 -17.24 -8.06
CA VAL A 142 -17.59 -18.54 -7.87
C VAL A 142 -16.14 -18.35 -7.41
N GLY A 143 -15.65 -19.29 -6.60
CA GLY A 143 -14.26 -19.32 -6.16
C GLY A 143 -14.04 -18.66 -4.81
N VAL A 144 -12.82 -18.81 -4.31
CA VAL A 144 -12.44 -18.38 -2.95
C VAL A 144 -11.57 -17.13 -3.05
N PRO A 145 -12.05 -15.95 -2.61
CA PRO A 145 -11.21 -14.77 -2.52
C PRO A 145 -10.04 -15.03 -1.54
N VAL A 146 -8.82 -14.74 -1.97
CA VAL A 146 -7.58 -14.90 -1.21
C VAL A 146 -6.67 -13.69 -1.42
N VAL A 147 -5.83 -13.38 -0.44
CA VAL A 147 -4.74 -12.42 -0.63
C VAL A 147 -3.44 -13.19 -0.88
N GLY A 148 -2.84 -12.97 -2.03
CA GLY A 148 -1.49 -13.45 -2.33
C GLY A 148 -0.47 -12.50 -1.71
N HIS A 149 0.18 -12.92 -0.63
CA HIS A 149 1.16 -12.10 0.08
C HIS A 149 2.58 -12.37 -0.42
N ILE A 150 3.33 -11.31 -0.70
CA ILE A 150 4.75 -11.35 -1.10
C ILE A 150 5.56 -10.66 -0.01
N ARG A 151 6.53 -11.36 0.58
CA ARG A 151 7.37 -10.81 1.63
C ARG A 151 8.29 -9.72 1.09
N ARG A 152 8.54 -8.72 1.93
CA ARG A 152 9.54 -7.69 1.69
C ARG A 152 10.92 -8.19 2.12
N THR A 153 11.70 -8.73 1.19
CA THR A 153 13.09 -9.18 1.41
C THR A 153 14.08 -8.13 0.93
N SER A 154 15.39 -8.36 1.10
CA SER A 154 16.42 -7.51 0.46
C SER A 154 16.33 -7.55 -1.06
N THR A 155 16.09 -8.72 -1.66
CA THR A 155 15.90 -8.92 -3.09
C THR A 155 14.62 -8.24 -3.59
N SER A 156 13.47 -8.51 -2.97
CA SER A 156 12.21 -7.91 -3.43
C SER A 156 12.16 -6.39 -3.26
N ARG A 157 12.95 -5.82 -2.35
CA ARG A 157 13.15 -4.35 -2.25
C ARG A 157 13.91 -3.75 -3.44
N LYS A 158 14.79 -4.51 -4.10
CA LYS A 158 15.50 -4.05 -5.29
C LYS A 158 14.62 -4.18 -6.53
N ASP A 159 13.96 -5.33 -6.67
CA ASP A 159 13.19 -5.66 -7.87
C ASP A 159 11.82 -4.95 -7.89
N GLN A 160 11.22 -4.75 -6.71
CA GLN A 160 9.90 -4.12 -6.54
C GLN A 160 9.96 -3.06 -5.42
N PRO A 161 10.70 -1.96 -5.63
CA PRO A 161 10.97 -0.97 -4.58
C PRO A 161 9.72 -0.29 -4.01
N PHE A 162 8.61 -0.27 -4.76
CA PHE A 162 7.34 0.36 -4.39
C PHE A 162 6.34 -0.57 -3.71
N LEU A 163 6.72 -1.80 -3.33
CA LEU A 163 5.86 -2.64 -2.49
C LEU A 163 5.55 -1.95 -1.15
N PRO A 164 4.41 -2.20 -0.50
CA PRO A 164 4.15 -1.70 0.85
C PRO A 164 5.23 -2.11 1.87
N PRO A 165 5.36 -1.39 3.00
CA PRO A 165 6.35 -1.72 4.04
C PRO A 165 6.23 -3.15 4.59
N ASN A 166 5.02 -3.71 4.59
CA ASN A 166 4.78 -5.10 4.98
C ASN A 166 4.83 -6.10 3.83
N GLY A 167 5.18 -5.70 2.60
CA GLY A 167 5.22 -6.58 1.43
C GLY A 167 4.01 -6.42 0.50
N GLY A 168 4.04 -7.13 -0.63
CA GLY A 168 2.98 -7.13 -1.63
C GLY A 168 1.74 -7.86 -1.13
N ASN A 169 0.56 -7.34 -1.48
CA ASN A 169 -0.72 -7.95 -1.13
C ASN A 169 -1.62 -7.95 -2.37
N LEU A 170 -1.63 -9.08 -3.08
CA LEU A 170 -2.34 -9.25 -4.34
C LEU A 170 -3.82 -9.59 -4.10
N THR A 171 -4.70 -9.05 -4.93
CA THR A 171 -6.15 -9.26 -4.84
C THR A 171 -6.56 -10.43 -5.73
N LEU A 172 -6.63 -11.63 -5.15
CA LEU A 172 -6.79 -12.86 -5.92
C LEU A 172 -8.09 -13.59 -5.59
N THR A 173 -8.54 -14.42 -6.52
CA THR A 173 -9.56 -15.44 -6.26
C THR A 173 -9.07 -16.78 -6.78
N ALA A 174 -9.09 -17.77 -5.90
CA ALA A 174 -8.71 -19.13 -6.23
C ALA A 174 -9.91 -19.88 -6.84
N VAL A 175 -9.67 -20.55 -7.95
CA VAL A 175 -10.60 -21.48 -8.59
C VAL A 175 -9.85 -22.78 -8.86
N MET A 176 -10.42 -23.91 -8.48
CA MET A 176 -9.93 -25.24 -8.81
C MET A 176 -10.84 -25.86 -9.86
N GLU A 177 -10.40 -25.87 -11.11
CA GLU A 177 -11.10 -26.57 -12.18
C GLU A 177 -10.83 -28.08 -12.05
N VAL A 178 -11.89 -28.86 -11.84
CA VAL A 178 -11.77 -30.31 -11.72
C VAL A 178 -12.11 -30.97 -13.06
N GLY A 179 -11.14 -31.70 -13.59
CA GLY A 179 -11.29 -32.52 -14.79
C GLY A 179 -12.29 -33.66 -14.58
N ASP A 180 -12.64 -34.36 -15.66
CA ASP A 180 -13.51 -35.53 -15.53
C ASP A 180 -12.81 -36.67 -14.79
N ALA A 181 -13.62 -37.56 -14.20
CA ALA A 181 -13.10 -38.71 -13.49
C ALA A 181 -12.32 -39.61 -14.47
N PRO A 182 -11.14 -40.11 -14.08
CA PRO A 182 -10.39 -41.04 -14.91
C PRO A 182 -11.17 -42.34 -15.13
N ALA A 183 -10.91 -42.99 -16.26
CA ALA A 183 -11.58 -44.26 -16.62
C ALA A 183 -11.12 -45.43 -15.72
N ASP A 184 -9.96 -45.31 -15.11
CA ASP A 184 -9.43 -46.26 -14.12
C ASP A 184 -9.31 -45.62 -12.74
N THR A 185 -9.18 -46.44 -11.70
CA THR A 185 -9.06 -46.00 -10.30
C THR A 185 -7.61 -45.67 -9.90
N ILE A 186 -6.65 -45.86 -10.81
CA ILE A 186 -5.21 -45.73 -10.55
C ILE A 186 -4.74 -44.32 -10.89
N SER A 187 -5.21 -43.77 -12.00
CA SER A 187 -4.83 -42.48 -12.53
C SER A 187 -5.35 -41.35 -11.64
N PRO A 188 -4.54 -40.32 -11.36
CA PRO A 188 -5.02 -39.18 -10.59
C PRO A 188 -6.01 -38.36 -11.41
N ARG A 189 -7.12 -37.95 -10.79
CA ARG A 189 -8.03 -36.95 -11.35
C ARG A 189 -7.32 -35.60 -11.39
N ARG A 190 -7.27 -34.98 -12.57
CA ARG A 190 -6.58 -33.70 -12.77
C ARG A 190 -7.41 -32.54 -12.21
N CYS A 191 -6.76 -31.68 -11.44
CA CYS A 191 -7.34 -30.45 -10.90
C CYS A 191 -6.42 -29.29 -11.24
N ARG A 192 -6.93 -28.27 -11.93
CA ARG A 192 -6.16 -27.08 -12.28
C ARG A 192 -6.48 -25.94 -11.32
N LEU A 193 -5.47 -25.51 -10.56
CA LEU A 193 -5.58 -24.36 -9.67
C LEU A 193 -5.27 -23.08 -10.44
N HIS A 194 -6.24 -22.18 -10.44
CA HIS A 194 -6.11 -20.81 -10.93
C HIS A 194 -6.14 -19.83 -9.76
N LEU A 195 -5.24 -18.84 -9.78
CA LEU A 195 -5.27 -17.71 -8.86
C LEU A 195 -5.48 -16.43 -9.66
N HIS A 196 -6.73 -16.13 -9.99
CA HIS A 196 -7.08 -15.00 -10.85
C HIS A 196 -6.89 -13.66 -10.13
N ASN A 197 -6.24 -12.71 -10.80
CA ASN A 197 -6.18 -11.32 -10.36
C ASN A 197 -7.51 -10.63 -10.66
N THR A 198 -8.37 -10.56 -9.63
CA THR A 198 -9.76 -10.10 -9.78
C THR A 198 -9.91 -8.60 -10.01
N LEU A 199 -8.79 -7.85 -10.01
CA LEU A 199 -8.79 -6.45 -10.46
C LEU A 199 -8.88 -6.34 -11.98
N ASN A 200 -8.45 -7.36 -12.72
CA ASN A 200 -8.47 -7.43 -14.18
C ASN A 200 -9.43 -8.49 -14.71
N VAL A 201 -9.71 -9.53 -13.91
CA VAL A 201 -10.56 -10.65 -14.31
C VAL A 201 -11.86 -10.62 -13.51
N ASP A 202 -12.97 -10.36 -14.21
CA ASP A 202 -14.30 -10.30 -13.60
C ASP A 202 -15.04 -11.64 -13.71
N THR A 203 -14.89 -12.33 -14.84
CA THR A 203 -15.55 -13.61 -15.14
C THR A 203 -14.53 -14.69 -15.48
N VAL A 204 -14.95 -15.93 -15.33
CA VAL A 204 -14.19 -17.12 -15.73
C VAL A 204 -15.12 -18.03 -16.51
N LYS A 205 -14.60 -18.65 -17.56
CA LYS A 205 -15.30 -19.71 -18.28
C LYS A 205 -15.12 -21.01 -17.51
N LEU A 206 -16.19 -21.48 -16.86
CA LEU A 206 -16.23 -22.79 -16.22
C LEU A 206 -16.97 -23.75 -17.14
N ARG A 207 -16.21 -24.58 -17.87
CA ARG A 207 -16.73 -25.46 -18.93
C ARG A 207 -17.52 -24.68 -19.98
N ASP A 208 -18.84 -24.84 -20.04
CA ASP A 208 -19.71 -24.22 -21.05
C ASP A 208 -20.35 -22.91 -20.56
N ASP A 209 -20.20 -22.56 -19.28
CA ASP A 209 -20.83 -21.38 -18.67
C ASP A 209 -19.80 -20.31 -18.29
N GLU A 210 -20.07 -19.06 -18.67
CA GLU A 210 -19.36 -17.90 -18.10
C GLU A 210 -19.95 -17.56 -16.73
N ARG A 211 -19.09 -17.46 -15.71
CA ARG A 211 -19.48 -17.22 -14.32
C ARG A 211 -18.72 -16.03 -13.75
N GLN A 212 -19.42 -15.21 -12.97
CA GLN A 212 -18.79 -14.12 -12.21
C GLN A 212 -17.86 -14.70 -11.15
N LEU A 213 -16.61 -14.23 -11.10
CA LEU A 213 -15.69 -14.55 -10.00
C LEU A 213 -16.08 -13.80 -8.72
N ALA A 214 -16.06 -14.52 -7.61
CA ALA A 214 -16.06 -13.90 -6.30
C ALA A 214 -14.85 -12.96 -6.17
N ALA A 215 -14.98 -11.87 -5.44
CA ALA A 215 -13.85 -10.99 -5.15
C ALA A 215 -13.99 -10.33 -3.78
N ASN A 216 -12.85 -10.13 -3.11
CA ASN A 216 -12.76 -9.29 -1.92
C ASN A 216 -11.63 -8.28 -2.12
N PHE A 217 -11.98 -7.14 -2.71
CA PHE A 217 -11.03 -6.08 -3.02
C PHE A 217 -10.46 -5.41 -1.77
N THR A 218 -11.21 -5.41 -0.66
CA THR A 218 -10.78 -4.74 0.57
C THR A 218 -9.67 -5.49 1.31
N ALA A 219 -9.65 -6.83 1.27
CA ALA A 219 -8.75 -7.64 2.07
C ALA A 219 -7.27 -7.29 1.85
N SER A 220 -6.85 -7.20 0.59
CA SER A 220 -5.47 -6.84 0.21
C SER A 220 -5.11 -5.40 0.62
N LYS A 221 -6.05 -4.45 0.44
CA LYS A 221 -5.87 -3.03 0.80
C LYS A 221 -5.77 -2.83 2.30
N GLN A 222 -6.57 -3.56 3.07
CA GLN A 222 -6.51 -3.51 4.52
C GLN A 222 -5.15 -3.99 5.05
N LEU A 223 -4.55 -5.00 4.42
CA LEU A 223 -3.19 -5.43 4.73
C LEU A 223 -2.17 -4.37 4.33
N ALA A 224 -2.23 -3.85 3.09
CA ALA A 224 -1.30 -2.81 2.64
C ALA A 224 -1.33 -1.54 3.51
N LEU A 225 -2.50 -1.20 4.07
CA LEU A 225 -2.75 -0.04 4.93
C LEU A 225 -2.89 -0.41 6.42
N SER A 226 -2.30 -1.52 6.84
CA SER A 226 -2.47 -2.02 8.22
C SER A 226 -1.83 -1.08 9.24
N ARG A 227 -2.43 -0.97 10.44
CA ARG A 227 -1.87 -0.12 11.49
C ARG A 227 -0.46 -0.55 11.90
N ALA A 228 -0.21 -1.85 11.97
CA ALA A 228 1.06 -2.39 12.45
C ALA A 228 2.22 -2.02 11.49
N SER A 229 1.99 -2.04 10.17
CA SER A 229 2.99 -1.63 9.18
C SER A 229 3.20 -0.11 9.12
N LEU A 230 2.17 0.67 9.43
CA LEU A 230 2.21 2.14 9.40
C LEU A 230 2.67 2.77 10.73
N LEU A 231 2.59 2.04 11.85
CA LEU A 231 2.89 2.56 13.19
C LEU A 231 4.29 3.20 13.31
N PRO A 232 5.37 2.64 12.73
CA PRO A 232 6.71 3.26 12.77
C PRO A 232 6.76 4.68 12.19
N PHE A 233 5.81 5.03 11.31
CA PHE A 233 5.76 6.31 10.60
C PHE A 233 4.77 7.32 11.22
N THR A 234 4.04 6.91 12.25
CA THR A 234 3.24 7.82 13.09
C THR A 234 4.12 8.49 14.15
N LEU A 235 3.63 9.54 14.85
CA LEU A 235 4.36 10.14 15.97
C LEU A 235 4.79 9.11 17.04
N LEU A 236 3.98 8.07 17.25
CA LEU A 236 4.26 6.99 18.20
C LEU A 236 5.38 6.04 17.73
N GLY A 237 5.72 6.03 16.45
CA GLY A 237 6.80 5.20 15.89
C GLY A 237 8.20 5.83 15.99
N ILE A 238 8.27 7.14 16.24
CA ILE A 238 9.52 7.92 16.29
C ILE A 238 10.33 7.67 17.58
N PHE A 239 9.93 6.70 18.42
CA PHE A 239 10.75 6.22 19.52
C PHE A 239 11.94 5.36 19.06
N ASN A 240 11.97 4.89 17.81
CA ASN A 240 13.07 4.10 17.27
C ASN A 240 13.58 4.64 15.90
N PRO A 241 14.62 5.50 15.89
CA PRO A 241 15.17 6.14 14.68
C PRO A 241 15.70 5.17 13.62
N GLU A 242 16.16 3.98 14.01
CA GLU A 242 16.71 2.98 13.07
C GLU A 242 15.63 2.39 12.15
N SER A 243 14.35 2.47 12.53
CA SER A 243 13.22 1.96 11.75
C SER A 243 12.76 2.86 10.58
N ILE A 244 13.40 4.02 10.39
CA ILE A 244 12.94 5.13 9.54
C ILE A 244 13.85 5.32 8.29
N GLN A 245 14.82 4.42 8.05
CA GLN A 245 15.60 4.46 6.80
C GLN A 245 14.67 4.22 5.59
N GLY A 246 14.58 5.20 4.67
CA GLY A 246 13.63 5.18 3.54
C GLY A 246 12.21 5.71 3.86
N ALA A 247 12.03 6.44 4.97
CA ALA A 247 10.71 6.76 5.53
C ALA A 247 9.78 7.69 4.73
N SER A 248 10.10 8.06 3.51
CA SER A 248 9.23 8.91 2.70
C SER A 248 9.22 8.41 1.27
N GLN A 249 8.23 7.60 0.94
CA GLN A 249 8.14 6.96 -0.37
C GLN A 249 6.68 6.72 -0.76
N LEU A 250 6.47 6.63 -2.07
CA LEU A 250 5.27 6.07 -2.67
C LEU A 250 5.25 4.55 -2.50
N TYR A 251 4.04 4.04 -2.36
CA TYR A 251 3.77 2.61 -2.32
C TYR A 251 2.59 2.27 -3.22
N CYS A 252 2.76 1.22 -4.01
CA CYS A 252 1.73 0.66 -4.87
C CYS A 252 0.97 -0.42 -4.09
N MET A 253 -0.36 -0.37 -4.10
CA MET A 253 -1.19 -1.39 -3.43
C MET A 253 -1.46 -2.61 -4.31
N ASP A 254 -1.10 -2.56 -5.60
CA ASP A 254 -1.29 -3.58 -6.63
C ASP A 254 -0.09 -3.59 -7.58
N VAL A 255 -0.05 -4.61 -8.45
CA VAL A 255 0.85 -4.64 -9.59
C VAL A 255 0.54 -3.45 -10.51
N TYR A 256 1.60 -2.76 -10.93
CA TYR A 256 1.52 -1.60 -11.82
C TYR A 256 0.95 -1.98 -13.20
N ASP A 257 -0.12 -1.33 -13.67
CA ASP A 257 -0.63 -1.44 -15.05
C ASP A 257 -0.34 -0.13 -15.81
N PRO A 258 0.38 -0.17 -16.96
CA PRO A 258 0.76 1.02 -17.73
C PRO A 258 -0.44 1.79 -18.31
N ARG A 259 -1.61 1.13 -18.42
CA ARG A 259 -2.83 1.75 -18.97
C ARG A 259 -3.64 2.48 -17.92
N ARG A 260 -3.48 2.12 -16.64
CA ARG A 260 -4.26 2.68 -15.53
C ARG A 260 -3.61 3.93 -14.96
N ILE A 261 -4.44 4.93 -14.69
CA ILE A 261 -3.99 6.21 -14.15
C ILE A 261 -3.62 6.04 -12.66
N PRO A 262 -2.38 6.34 -12.25
CA PRO A 262 -2.05 6.35 -10.83
C PRO A 262 -2.82 7.45 -10.09
N VAL A 263 -3.47 7.07 -8.99
CA VAL A 263 -4.11 7.99 -8.05
C VAL A 263 -3.30 7.97 -6.76
N VAL A 264 -2.48 8.99 -6.56
CA VAL A 264 -1.58 9.09 -5.41
C VAL A 264 -2.28 9.81 -4.27
N PHE A 265 -2.53 9.07 -3.21
CA PHE A 265 -3.14 9.59 -1.99
C PHE A 265 -2.08 10.10 -1.00
N VAL A 266 -2.23 11.35 -0.56
CA VAL A 266 -1.28 12.04 0.33
C VAL A 266 -2.01 12.47 1.61
N HIS A 267 -1.73 11.79 2.72
CA HIS A 267 -2.35 12.10 4.01
C HIS A 267 -1.81 13.41 4.60
N GLY A 268 -2.48 13.92 5.64
CA GLY A 268 -2.12 15.16 6.34
C GLY A 268 -1.34 14.92 7.64
N LEU A 269 -1.20 15.99 8.42
CA LEU A 269 -0.50 16.02 9.70
C LEU A 269 -1.17 15.10 10.75
N LEU A 270 -0.36 14.40 11.58
CA LEU A 270 -0.82 13.44 12.61
C LEU A 270 -1.69 12.29 12.06
N SER A 271 -1.61 12.03 10.76
CA SER A 271 -2.39 11.01 10.06
C SER A 271 -1.48 9.92 9.49
N ASN A 272 -2.09 8.96 8.78
CA ASN A 272 -1.38 7.92 8.04
C ASN A 272 -2.25 7.47 6.83
N PRO A 273 -1.68 6.72 5.87
CA PRO A 273 -2.38 6.31 4.66
C PRO A 273 -3.70 5.55 4.86
N HIS A 274 -3.95 4.96 6.03
CA HIS A 274 -5.18 4.21 6.30
C HIS A 274 -6.46 5.05 6.12
N ILE A 275 -6.39 6.38 6.25
CA ILE A 275 -7.55 7.27 6.02
C ILE A 275 -8.15 7.12 4.62
N TRP A 276 -7.37 6.60 3.67
CA TRP A 276 -7.78 6.44 2.27
C TRP A 276 -8.48 5.11 1.98
N LEU A 277 -8.50 4.16 2.92
CA LEU A 277 -9.04 2.81 2.69
C LEU A 277 -10.45 2.84 2.10
N ASN A 278 -11.32 3.72 2.61
CA ASN A 278 -12.70 3.83 2.12
C ASN A 278 -12.79 4.35 0.68
N VAL A 279 -11.95 5.30 0.29
CA VAL A 279 -11.90 5.81 -1.09
C VAL A 279 -11.31 4.77 -2.03
N VAL A 280 -10.27 4.06 -1.57
CA VAL A 280 -9.67 2.93 -2.31
C VAL A 280 -10.70 1.81 -2.53
N ASN A 281 -11.50 1.49 -1.52
CA ASN A 281 -12.60 0.55 -1.65
C ASN A 281 -13.65 1.03 -2.65
N ALA A 282 -14.02 2.31 -2.63
CA ALA A 282 -14.98 2.86 -3.58
C ALA A 282 -14.48 2.76 -5.03
N ILE A 283 -13.20 3.08 -5.29
CA ILE A 283 -12.56 2.90 -6.60
C ILE A 283 -12.60 1.43 -7.03
N ASN A 284 -12.27 0.50 -6.13
CA ASN A 284 -12.25 -0.92 -6.46
C ASN A 284 -13.64 -1.55 -6.57
N ALA A 285 -14.67 -0.97 -5.94
CA ALA A 285 -16.04 -1.46 -6.03
C ALA A 285 -16.68 -1.11 -7.38
N ASP A 286 -16.34 0.05 -7.95
CA ASP A 286 -16.84 0.52 -9.25
C ASP A 286 -16.00 -0.08 -10.41
N PRO A 287 -16.58 -0.87 -11.32
CA PRO A 287 -15.83 -1.46 -12.43
C PRO A 287 -15.19 -0.45 -13.39
N GLY A 288 -15.84 0.70 -13.62
CA GLY A 288 -15.32 1.75 -14.49
C GLY A 288 -14.12 2.46 -13.87
N LEU A 289 -14.18 2.73 -12.56
CA LEU A 289 -13.03 3.29 -11.85
C LEU A 289 -11.90 2.27 -11.68
N ARG A 290 -12.23 1.03 -11.31
CA ARG A 290 -11.24 -0.05 -11.11
C ARG A 290 -10.43 -0.34 -12.36
N THR A 291 -11.04 -0.28 -13.55
CA THR A 291 -10.35 -0.52 -14.82
C THR A 291 -9.53 0.68 -15.29
N ALA A 292 -9.87 1.90 -14.85
CA ALA A 292 -9.21 3.13 -15.28
C ALA A 292 -8.12 3.64 -14.32
N TYR A 293 -8.25 3.37 -13.01
CA TYR A 293 -7.42 3.95 -11.96
C TYR A 293 -6.72 2.90 -11.12
N GLN A 294 -5.50 3.21 -10.68
CA GLN A 294 -4.72 2.38 -9.76
C GLN A 294 -4.28 3.19 -8.52
N PRO A 295 -4.82 2.86 -7.33
CA PRO A 295 -4.50 3.57 -6.09
C PRO A 295 -3.06 3.36 -5.60
N TRP A 296 -2.35 4.45 -5.33
CA TRP A 296 -1.06 4.50 -4.64
C TRP A 296 -1.16 5.39 -3.39
N TYR A 297 -0.22 5.25 -2.46
CA TYR A 297 -0.16 6.15 -1.31
C TYR A 297 1.26 6.64 -1.04
N PHE A 298 1.37 7.89 -0.61
CA PHE A 298 2.62 8.43 -0.08
C PHE A 298 2.63 8.28 1.44
N LEU A 299 3.65 7.61 1.97
CA LEU A 299 3.86 7.44 3.39
C LEU A 299 5.04 8.29 3.82
N TYR A 300 4.85 9.14 4.83
CA TYR A 300 5.91 10.00 5.35
C TYR A 300 5.69 10.35 6.83
N PRO A 301 6.77 10.61 7.60
CA PRO A 301 6.66 11.11 8.96
C PRO A 301 6.15 12.55 8.94
N THR A 302 4.95 12.77 9.47
CA THR A 302 4.27 14.05 9.34
C THR A 302 4.91 15.21 10.10
N ALA A 303 5.87 14.95 10.99
CA ALA A 303 6.53 15.95 11.82
C ALA A 303 7.62 16.76 11.09
N ILE A 304 8.06 16.29 9.92
CA ILE A 304 9.12 16.93 9.14
C ILE A 304 8.57 18.16 8.42
N ASP A 305 9.44 19.14 8.21
CA ASP A 305 9.23 20.29 7.32
C ASP A 305 8.45 19.94 6.03
N MET A 306 7.47 20.78 5.69
CA MET A 306 6.57 20.55 4.56
C MET A 306 7.27 20.63 3.21
N THR A 307 8.23 21.56 3.05
CA THR A 307 8.97 21.73 1.79
C THR A 307 9.90 20.54 1.54
N GLN A 308 10.54 20.05 2.60
CA GLN A 308 11.34 18.82 2.58
C GLN A 308 10.50 17.59 2.26
N THR A 309 9.31 17.51 2.84
CA THR A 309 8.38 16.42 2.56
C THR A 309 7.89 16.47 1.11
N ALA A 310 7.62 17.66 0.56
CA ALA A 310 7.24 17.81 -0.84
C ALA A 310 8.37 17.46 -1.81
N ALA A 311 9.62 17.82 -1.49
CA ALA A 311 10.79 17.39 -2.24
C ALA A 311 10.92 15.85 -2.27
N ARG A 312 10.68 15.19 -1.14
CA ARG A 312 10.67 13.72 -1.06
C ARG A 312 9.54 13.08 -1.86
N LEU A 313 8.33 13.66 -1.81
CA LEU A 313 7.23 13.23 -2.68
C LEU A 313 7.64 13.37 -4.16
N ARG A 314 8.30 14.47 -4.53
CA ARG A 314 8.73 14.76 -5.90
C ARG A 314 9.74 13.72 -6.38
N SER A 315 10.77 13.48 -5.56
CA SER A 315 11.79 12.46 -5.85
C SER A 315 11.15 11.07 -5.94
N SER A 316 10.21 10.74 -5.07
CA SER A 316 9.54 9.43 -5.13
C SER A 316 8.65 9.27 -6.36
N LEU A 317 8.00 10.33 -6.85
CA LEU A 317 7.24 10.33 -8.11
C LEU A 317 8.18 10.09 -9.30
N GLN A 318 9.30 10.80 -9.35
CA GLN A 318 10.32 10.66 -10.39
C GLN A 318 10.94 9.26 -10.39
N GLN A 319 11.25 8.71 -9.21
CA GLN A 319 11.75 7.34 -9.07
C GLN A 319 10.70 6.31 -9.53
N ALA A 320 9.43 6.51 -9.20
CA ALA A 320 8.36 5.62 -9.65
C ALA A 320 8.24 5.62 -11.17
N ARG A 321 8.31 6.80 -11.79
CA ARG A 321 8.31 6.92 -13.24
C ARG A 321 9.54 6.27 -13.87
N ALA A 322 10.73 6.57 -13.38
CA ALA A 322 11.97 5.97 -13.91
C ALA A 322 12.00 4.44 -13.77
N HIS A 323 11.31 3.88 -12.78
CA HIS A 323 11.21 2.43 -12.58
C HIS A 323 10.13 1.78 -13.45
N PHE A 324 8.94 2.38 -13.55
CA PHE A 324 7.80 1.76 -14.23
C PHE A 324 7.61 2.19 -15.69
N ASP A 325 7.98 3.42 -16.03
CA ASP A 325 7.80 4.09 -17.33
C ASP A 325 9.10 4.83 -17.75
N PRO A 326 10.25 4.11 -17.90
CA PRO A 326 11.53 4.73 -18.24
C PRO A 326 11.53 5.40 -19.62
N ASP A 327 10.70 4.92 -20.55
CA ASP A 327 10.61 5.43 -21.92
C ASP A 327 9.54 6.53 -22.07
N HIS A 328 8.87 6.91 -20.98
CA HIS A 328 7.84 7.96 -20.96
C HIS A 328 6.65 7.72 -21.92
N ASN A 329 6.29 6.46 -22.17
CA ASN A 329 5.26 6.05 -23.13
C ASN A 329 3.99 5.49 -22.46
N ASP A 330 3.99 5.29 -21.14
CA ASP A 330 2.82 4.78 -20.43
C ASP A 330 1.68 5.82 -20.37
N PRO A 331 0.50 5.52 -20.96
CA PRO A 331 -0.61 6.47 -20.99
C PRO A 331 -1.23 6.70 -19.61
N GLY A 332 -1.13 5.73 -18.70
CA GLY A 332 -1.55 5.85 -17.32
C GLY A 332 -0.67 6.81 -16.53
N MET A 333 0.65 6.59 -16.55
CA MET A 333 1.64 7.38 -15.81
C MET A 333 1.55 8.88 -16.16
N SER A 334 1.41 9.21 -17.44
CA SER A 334 1.36 10.60 -17.93
C SER A 334 0.07 11.38 -17.61
N ARG A 335 -0.88 10.76 -16.88
CA ARG A 335 -2.17 11.34 -16.50
C ARG A 335 -2.44 11.31 -14.99
N MET A 336 -1.39 11.19 -14.19
CA MET A 336 -1.46 10.98 -12.75
C MET A 336 -2.35 12.00 -12.03
N VAL A 337 -3.09 11.50 -11.03
CA VAL A 337 -3.94 12.30 -10.13
C VAL A 337 -3.31 12.32 -8.74
N LEU A 338 -3.16 13.50 -8.14
CA LEU A 338 -2.79 13.61 -6.72
C LEU A 338 -4.00 14.02 -5.89
N VAL A 339 -4.27 13.28 -4.81
CA VAL A 339 -5.35 13.56 -3.87
C VAL A 339 -4.75 13.86 -2.51
N GLY A 340 -4.91 15.09 -2.03
CA GLY A 340 -4.32 15.56 -0.79
C GLY A 340 -5.35 15.91 0.26
N HIS A 341 -5.20 15.36 1.47
CA HIS A 341 -6.01 15.72 2.63
C HIS A 341 -5.23 16.67 3.56
N SER A 342 -5.85 17.78 3.97
CA SER A 342 -5.27 18.75 4.89
C SER A 342 -3.87 19.19 4.42
N MET A 343 -2.84 19.07 5.27
CA MET A 343 -1.44 19.35 4.90
C MET A 343 -0.97 18.60 3.64
N GLY A 344 -1.50 17.40 3.39
CA GLY A 344 -1.15 16.61 2.21
C GLY A 344 -1.51 17.30 0.89
N GLY A 345 -2.56 18.14 0.87
CA GLY A 345 -2.89 18.95 -0.30
C GLY A 345 -1.86 20.04 -0.59
N LEU A 346 -1.20 20.59 0.43
CA LEU A 346 -0.11 21.55 0.21
C LEU A 346 1.12 20.86 -0.41
N LEU A 347 1.39 19.61 -0.02
CA LEU A 347 2.41 18.77 -0.66
C LEU A 347 2.07 18.51 -2.13
N CYS A 348 0.81 18.14 -2.43
CA CYS A 348 0.35 17.94 -3.81
C CYS A 348 0.45 19.22 -4.66
N ARG A 349 0.06 20.38 -4.11
CA ARG A 349 0.15 21.67 -4.79
C ARG A 349 1.59 21.95 -5.24
N MET A 350 2.56 21.73 -4.36
CA MET A 350 3.99 21.93 -4.65
C MET A 350 4.53 21.00 -5.76
N GLN A 351 3.77 20.01 -6.23
CA GLN A 351 4.19 19.17 -7.36
C GLN A 351 3.81 19.76 -8.71
N THR A 352 2.98 20.80 -8.74
CA THR A 352 2.38 21.31 -9.99
C THR A 352 2.70 22.78 -10.27
N ILE A 353 3.32 23.46 -9.32
CA ILE A 353 3.67 24.88 -9.45
C ILE A 353 5.16 25.06 -9.79
N ASP A 354 5.48 26.20 -10.38
CA ASP A 354 6.86 26.71 -10.52
C ASP A 354 7.01 27.94 -9.63
N PRO A 355 7.65 27.82 -8.44
CA PRO A 355 7.78 28.94 -7.53
C PRO A 355 8.84 29.96 -7.97
N GLY A 356 9.75 29.61 -8.88
CA GLY A 356 10.98 30.37 -9.08
C GLY A 356 11.70 30.57 -7.74
N ASP A 357 11.97 31.83 -7.39
CA ASP A 357 12.62 32.20 -6.14
C ASP A 357 11.64 32.55 -5.00
N LYS A 358 10.33 32.63 -5.27
CA LYS A 358 9.33 33.14 -4.31
C LYS A 358 9.28 32.39 -2.99
N LEU A 359 9.47 31.07 -3.00
CA LEU A 359 9.51 30.27 -1.77
C LEU A 359 10.83 30.46 -1.01
N TRP A 360 11.93 30.65 -1.74
CA TRP A 360 13.24 30.93 -1.17
C TRP A 360 13.24 32.29 -0.47
N ASP A 361 12.84 33.35 -1.19
CA ASP A 361 12.84 34.74 -0.72
C ASP A 361 11.87 34.98 0.45
N ALA A 362 10.85 34.12 0.59
CA ALA A 362 9.97 34.15 1.76
C ALA A 362 10.67 33.68 3.04
N MET A 363 11.66 32.79 2.91
CA MET A 363 12.32 32.11 4.04
C MET A 363 13.69 32.74 4.34
N PHE A 364 14.40 33.19 3.31
CA PHE A 364 15.78 33.66 3.36
C PHE A 364 15.93 35.04 2.71
N SER A 365 16.81 35.86 3.27
CA SER A 365 17.16 37.20 2.77
C SER A 365 18.40 37.20 1.86
N GLN A 366 19.08 36.04 1.73
CA GLN A 366 20.31 35.86 0.98
C GLN A 366 20.20 34.70 0.00
N PRO A 367 20.98 34.68 -1.10
CA PRO A 367 20.99 33.57 -2.04
C PRO A 367 21.54 32.29 -1.40
N PRO A 368 21.21 31.10 -1.97
CA PRO A 368 21.65 29.82 -1.42
C PRO A 368 23.14 29.71 -1.15
N GLN A 369 24.00 30.34 -1.95
CA GLN A 369 25.46 30.25 -1.88
C GLN A 369 26.06 30.99 -0.68
N GLU A 370 25.38 32.02 -0.17
CA GLU A 370 25.85 32.83 0.95
C GLU A 370 25.52 32.19 2.31
N LEU A 371 24.69 31.13 2.34
CA LEU A 371 24.40 30.40 3.56
C LEU A 371 25.66 29.66 4.07
N ASN A 372 25.96 29.83 5.34
CA ASN A 372 26.96 29.07 6.08
C ASN A 372 26.39 27.71 6.54
N VAL A 373 26.20 26.79 5.59
CA VAL A 373 25.72 25.42 5.81
C VAL A 373 26.56 24.45 4.98
N SER A 374 26.53 23.16 5.31
CA SER A 374 27.19 22.16 4.46
C SER A 374 26.52 22.05 3.09
N ASP A 375 27.26 21.61 2.08
CA ASP A 375 26.73 21.47 0.71
C ASP A 375 25.51 20.55 0.66
N ALA A 376 25.53 19.44 1.40
CA ALA A 376 24.39 18.54 1.51
C ALA A 376 23.12 19.23 2.08
N VAL A 377 23.28 20.13 3.05
CA VAL A 377 22.15 20.92 3.59
C VAL A 377 21.69 21.97 2.57
N ARG A 378 22.64 22.62 1.88
CA ARG A 378 22.36 23.60 0.83
C ARG A 378 21.55 22.99 -0.31
N GLU A 379 21.98 21.86 -0.85
CA GLU A 379 21.28 21.10 -1.90
C GLU A 379 19.87 20.69 -1.46
N ARG A 380 19.74 20.25 -0.21
CA ARG A 380 18.46 19.86 0.38
C ARG A 380 17.49 21.04 0.54
N LEU A 381 17.99 22.24 0.84
CA LEU A 381 17.17 23.46 0.86
C LEU A 381 16.76 23.89 -0.55
N VAL A 382 17.73 23.92 -1.47
CA VAL A 382 17.49 24.32 -2.86
C VAL A 382 16.46 23.41 -3.51
N SER A 383 16.62 22.08 -3.42
CA SER A 383 15.67 21.11 -4.00
C SER A 383 14.25 21.18 -3.40
N ALA A 384 14.13 21.68 -2.16
CA ALA A 384 12.84 21.84 -1.49
C ALA A 384 12.12 23.16 -1.83
N LEU A 385 12.87 24.22 -2.17
CA LEU A 385 12.32 25.57 -2.35
C LEU A 385 12.36 26.05 -3.81
N LYS A 386 13.34 25.58 -4.61
CA LYS A 386 13.52 25.90 -6.02
C LYS A 386 13.35 24.63 -6.86
N PHE A 387 12.17 24.47 -7.46
CA PHE A 387 11.81 23.25 -8.19
C PHE A 387 10.92 23.55 -9.41
N LYS A 388 10.70 22.53 -10.24
CA LYS A 388 9.81 22.59 -11.40
C LYS A 388 8.59 21.67 -11.22
N PRO A 389 7.46 21.98 -11.89
CA PRO A 389 6.27 21.14 -11.85
C PRO A 389 6.54 19.74 -12.43
N GLN A 390 5.80 18.74 -11.94
CA GLN A 390 5.82 17.37 -12.44
C GLN A 390 4.83 17.25 -13.62
N PRO A 391 5.31 17.07 -14.87
CA PRO A 391 4.47 17.11 -16.07
C PRO A 391 3.47 15.94 -16.17
N GLU A 392 3.73 14.83 -15.49
CA GLU A 392 2.82 13.68 -15.39
C GLU A 392 1.58 13.95 -14.54
N VAL A 393 1.62 14.94 -13.63
CA VAL A 393 0.48 15.25 -12.76
C VAL A 393 -0.51 16.12 -13.51
N ARG A 394 -1.67 15.56 -13.85
CA ARG A 394 -2.71 16.24 -14.65
C ARG A 394 -3.93 16.68 -13.86
N ARG A 395 -4.09 16.20 -12.62
CA ARG A 395 -5.22 16.59 -11.77
C ARG A 395 -4.83 16.62 -10.30
N LEU A 396 -5.32 17.64 -9.61
CA LEU A 396 -5.25 17.75 -8.16
C LEU A 396 -6.66 17.69 -7.57
N VAL A 397 -6.80 16.95 -6.46
CA VAL A 397 -8.02 16.94 -5.64
C VAL A 397 -7.62 17.33 -4.23
N PHE A 398 -8.16 18.44 -3.75
CA PHE A 398 -7.91 18.95 -2.40
C PHE A 398 -9.09 18.63 -1.49
N ILE A 399 -8.80 18.03 -0.34
CA ILE A 399 -9.77 17.78 0.72
C ILE A 399 -9.30 18.56 1.93
N THR A 400 -10.10 19.54 2.38
CA THR A 400 -9.85 20.36 3.59
C THR A 400 -8.43 20.96 3.67
N THR A 401 -7.84 21.32 2.52
CA THR A 401 -6.46 21.78 2.43
C THR A 401 -6.31 23.24 2.88
N PRO A 402 -5.45 23.57 3.86
CA PRO A 402 -5.30 24.93 4.37
C PRO A 402 -4.36 25.75 3.47
N HIS A 403 -4.82 26.13 2.26
CA HIS A 403 -4.01 26.88 1.28
C HIS A 403 -3.44 28.22 1.80
N ARG A 404 -4.02 28.78 2.87
CA ARG A 404 -3.58 30.03 3.51
C ARG A 404 -3.07 29.82 4.94
N GLY A 405 -2.76 28.58 5.30
CA GLY A 405 -2.48 28.20 6.69
C GLY A 405 -3.74 28.12 7.54
N SER A 406 -3.55 27.86 8.84
CA SER A 406 -4.59 27.68 9.83
C SER A 406 -4.30 28.47 11.09
N ASN A 407 -5.32 29.16 11.60
CA ASN A 407 -5.27 29.85 12.89
C ASN A 407 -5.21 28.89 14.10
N ILE A 408 -5.66 27.63 13.93
CA ILE A 408 -5.55 26.57 14.93
C ILE A 408 -4.08 26.17 15.14
N ALA A 409 -3.25 26.31 14.10
CA ALA A 409 -1.79 26.14 14.18
C ALA A 409 -1.09 27.40 14.73
N SER A 410 -1.64 28.02 15.78
CA SER A 410 -1.00 29.17 16.44
C SER A 410 0.26 28.74 17.21
N LYS A 411 1.28 29.61 17.26
CA LYS A 411 2.59 29.38 17.93
C LYS A 411 2.45 28.77 19.35
N SER A 412 1.44 29.17 20.11
CA SER A 412 1.16 28.68 21.48
C SER A 412 0.57 27.27 21.56
N ILE A 413 -0.17 26.83 20.54
CA ILE A 413 -0.70 25.46 20.40
C ILE A 413 0.39 24.55 19.84
N VAL A 414 1.12 25.04 18.82
CA VAL A 414 2.29 24.37 18.25
C VAL A 414 3.32 24.05 19.33
N ARG A 415 3.70 25.03 20.16
CA ARG A 415 4.66 24.85 21.27
C ARG A 415 4.22 23.82 22.31
N ARG A 416 2.91 23.69 22.54
CA ARG A 416 2.36 22.69 23.47
C ARG A 416 2.37 21.27 22.88
N LEU A 417 1.96 21.13 21.62
CA LEU A 417 1.91 19.84 20.93
C LEU A 417 3.28 19.34 20.45
N SER A 418 4.23 20.23 20.17
CA SER A 418 5.58 19.89 19.70
C SER A 418 6.42 19.15 20.74
N SER A 419 6.12 19.32 22.04
CA SER A 419 6.79 18.59 23.12
C SER A 419 6.59 17.07 23.07
N LEU A 420 5.58 16.61 22.33
CA LEU A 420 5.25 15.20 22.10
C LEU A 420 5.89 14.66 20.81
N ILE A 421 6.57 15.52 20.05
CA ILE A 421 7.14 15.22 18.74
C ILE A 421 8.66 15.09 18.91
N ARG A 422 9.19 13.89 18.70
CA ARG A 422 10.64 13.70 18.51
C ARG A 422 10.95 13.84 17.03
N LEU A 423 11.95 14.65 16.71
CA LEU A 423 12.37 14.87 15.33
C LEU A 423 13.47 13.88 14.95
N PRO A 424 13.52 13.42 13.69
CA PRO A 424 14.68 12.68 13.20
C PRO A 424 15.96 13.49 13.38
N LEU A 425 17.09 12.81 13.66
CA LEU A 425 18.39 13.46 13.89
C LEU A 425 18.80 14.39 12.73
N ASP A 426 18.61 13.95 11.49
CA ASP A 426 18.95 14.76 10.31
C ASP A 426 18.20 16.10 10.28
N THR A 427 16.92 16.11 10.67
CA THR A 427 16.12 17.33 10.76
C THR A 427 16.65 18.24 11.86
N LEU A 428 17.04 17.69 13.02
CA LEU A 428 17.65 18.48 14.11
C LEU A 428 18.99 19.09 13.70
N LEU A 429 19.85 18.32 13.04
CA LEU A 429 21.17 18.78 12.58
C LEU A 429 21.04 19.90 11.54
N MET A 430 20.14 19.73 10.57
CA MET A 430 19.83 20.75 9.56
C MET A 430 19.33 22.04 10.20
N THR A 431 18.32 21.94 11.07
CA THR A 431 17.76 23.13 11.74
C THR A 431 18.79 23.81 12.64
N ARG A 432 19.68 23.04 13.27
CA ARG A 432 20.81 23.61 14.03
C ARG A 432 21.71 24.45 13.12
N GLN A 433 22.17 23.93 11.99
CA GLN A 433 23.02 24.69 11.05
C GLN A 433 22.34 25.98 10.55
N LEU A 434 21.03 25.94 10.33
CA LEU A 434 20.27 27.12 9.90
C LEU A 434 20.15 28.19 10.99
N ILE A 435 20.01 27.80 12.26
CA ILE A 435 19.84 28.75 13.37
C ILE A 435 21.20 29.18 13.94
N SER A 436 22.23 28.33 13.86
CA SER A 436 23.59 28.63 14.30
C SER A 436 24.46 29.06 13.10
N GLY A 437 24.61 30.36 12.90
CA GLY A 437 25.54 30.92 11.90
C GLY A 437 24.89 31.51 10.65
N ASN A 438 23.55 31.53 10.56
CA ASN A 438 22.80 32.10 9.44
C ASN A 438 21.66 33.04 9.88
N THR A 439 21.66 33.52 11.13
CA THR A 439 20.56 34.34 11.65
C THR A 439 20.26 35.56 10.79
N ASP A 440 21.29 36.20 10.23
CA ASP A 440 21.13 37.40 9.40
C ASP A 440 20.59 37.07 8.00
N ALA A 441 20.78 35.83 7.54
CA ALA A 441 20.23 35.31 6.29
C ALA A 441 18.77 34.85 6.42
N LEU A 442 18.23 34.68 7.63
CA LEU A 442 16.83 34.29 7.85
C LEU A 442 15.91 35.51 7.84
N SER A 443 14.73 35.37 7.21
CA SER A 443 13.73 36.43 7.28
C SER A 443 13.31 36.72 8.73
N PRO A 444 12.91 37.97 9.08
CA PRO A 444 12.53 38.33 10.45
C PRO A 444 11.46 37.40 11.04
N GLU A 445 10.50 36.97 10.22
CA GLU A 445 9.45 36.04 10.63
C GLU A 445 10.00 34.64 10.92
N ILE A 446 10.94 34.12 10.11
CA ILE A 446 11.57 32.83 10.39
C ILE A 446 12.40 32.88 11.67
N ARG A 447 13.09 34.00 11.95
CA ARG A 447 13.80 34.21 13.21
C ARG A 447 12.86 34.20 14.42
N ASP A 448 11.71 34.87 14.34
CA ASP A 448 10.72 34.88 15.44
C ASP A 448 10.21 33.48 15.76
N TRP A 449 9.96 32.66 14.74
CA TRP A 449 9.49 31.29 14.92
C TRP A 449 10.59 30.30 15.35
N GLY A 450 11.86 30.59 15.05
CA GLY A 450 13.02 29.79 15.46
C GLY A 450 12.95 28.35 14.95
N ILE A 451 13.20 27.36 15.83
CA ILE A 451 13.17 25.93 15.48
C ILE A 451 11.81 25.47 14.95
N TYR A 452 10.72 26.14 15.33
CA TYR A 452 9.37 25.78 14.92
C TYR A 452 9.09 26.11 13.44
N SER A 453 9.85 27.02 12.83
CA SER A 453 9.77 27.35 11.40
C SER A 453 10.03 26.17 10.48
N PHE A 454 10.78 25.18 10.98
CA PHE A 454 11.21 24.01 10.21
C PHE A 454 10.46 22.74 10.62
N LEU A 455 9.31 22.90 11.29
CA LEU A 455 8.38 21.83 11.65
C LEU A 455 7.09 22.00 10.89
N SER A 456 6.51 20.90 10.42
CA SER A 456 5.20 20.90 9.74
C SER A 456 4.12 21.64 10.52
N LEU A 457 4.06 21.44 11.84
CA LEU A 457 3.06 22.07 12.69
C LEU A 457 3.23 23.60 12.74
N GLY A 458 4.47 24.12 12.73
CA GLY A 458 4.73 25.56 12.67
C GLY A 458 4.48 26.13 11.27
N MET A 459 4.89 25.41 10.22
CA MET A 459 4.62 25.77 8.83
C MET A 459 3.14 25.82 8.46
N LEU A 460 2.26 25.15 9.23
CA LEU A 460 0.82 25.24 9.03
C LEU A 460 0.19 26.53 9.56
N SER A 461 0.92 27.34 10.32
CA SER A 461 0.41 28.64 10.77
C SER A 461 0.18 29.58 9.60
N ASP A 462 -0.97 30.25 9.60
CA ASP A 462 -1.30 31.36 8.71
C ASP A 462 -0.29 32.53 8.77
N LYS A 463 0.52 32.61 9.83
CA LYS A 463 1.59 33.61 9.98
C LYS A 463 2.95 33.15 9.48
N HIS A 464 3.07 31.91 9.02
CA HIS A 464 4.35 31.41 8.52
C HIS A 464 4.69 32.05 7.16
N PRO A 465 5.90 32.62 6.98
CA PRO A 465 6.20 33.40 5.78
C PRO A 465 6.23 32.56 4.50
N TYR A 466 6.42 31.23 4.59
CA TYR A 466 6.17 30.26 3.53
C TYR A 466 4.90 30.54 2.69
N TYR A 467 3.78 30.92 3.33
CA TYR A 467 2.53 31.19 2.61
C TYR A 467 2.59 32.46 1.76
N LYS A 468 3.46 33.42 2.06
CA LYS A 468 3.71 34.58 1.19
C LYS A 468 4.25 34.12 -0.16
N GLY A 469 5.29 33.27 -0.13
CA GLY A 469 5.87 32.68 -1.33
C GLY A 469 4.91 31.74 -2.06
N LEU A 470 4.25 30.82 -1.33
CA LEU A 470 3.36 29.83 -1.92
C LEU A 470 2.13 30.49 -2.59
N ASN A 471 1.53 31.50 -1.96
CA ASN A 471 0.33 32.14 -2.48
C ASN A 471 0.61 33.21 -3.54
N ALA A 472 1.87 33.64 -3.69
CA ALA A 472 2.33 34.41 -4.85
C ALA A 472 2.45 33.56 -6.14
N VAL A 473 2.18 32.25 -6.04
CA VAL A 473 2.16 31.32 -7.18
C VAL A 473 0.76 30.75 -7.34
N PRO A 474 0.06 31.04 -8.46
CA PRO A 474 -1.26 30.50 -8.68
C PRO A 474 -1.22 28.97 -8.78
N ILE A 475 -2.31 28.33 -8.35
CA ILE A 475 -2.49 26.89 -8.62
C ILE A 475 -2.86 26.79 -10.10
N PRO A 476 -2.16 25.97 -10.91
CA PRO A 476 -2.56 25.76 -12.30
C PRO A 476 -3.98 25.18 -12.34
N VAL A 477 -4.82 25.76 -13.20
CA VAL A 477 -6.22 25.37 -13.43
C VAL A 477 -6.29 24.35 -14.55
#